data_AF-A0A914UX54-F1
#
_entry.id   AF-A0A914UX54-F1
#
_cell.length_a   1.000
_cell.length_b   1.000
_cell.length_c   1.000
_cell.angle_alpha   90.00
_cell.angle_beta   90.00
_cell.angle_gamma   90.00
#
_symmetry.space_group_name_H-M   'P 1'
#
loop_
_entity.id
_entity.type
_entity.pdbx_description
1 polymer ?
#
loop_
_entity_poly.entity_id
_entity_poly.type
_entity_poly.pdbx_seq_one_letter_code
_entity_poly.pdbx_strand_id
1 'polypeptide(L)'
;VAPILRRLARAETSGEEAEVIRELQEMTSDRADGARLMLGDLQRAFVSSDVRVRETAFAMAMQVLRSAPHLADRVVAAFLVALDHPDSEIARAALTLLPEIASLCRDHASELLEAGFRCAIGTVVGVESARIVGRAVAAVHLDFSNGKAHMPL
;
A
#
# COMPACT_ATOMS: atom_id res chain seq x y z
N VAL A 1 7.52 1.55 -18.62
CA VAL A 1 6.46 0.79 -17.91
C VAL A 1 6.77 -0.68 -18.08
N ALA A 2 7.17 -1.37 -17.01
CA ALA A 2 7.53 -2.78 -17.05
C ALA A 2 6.40 -3.63 -17.66
N PRO A 3 6.71 -4.62 -18.52
CA PRO A 3 5.71 -5.40 -19.25
C PRO A 3 4.71 -6.15 -18.36
N ILE A 4 5.10 -6.52 -17.13
CA ILE A 4 4.20 -7.14 -16.16
C ILE A 4 3.17 -6.15 -15.60
N LEU A 5 3.55 -4.90 -15.31
CA LEU A 5 2.60 -3.88 -14.85
C LEU A 5 1.54 -3.58 -15.92
N ARG A 6 1.91 -3.70 -17.19
CA ARG A 6 0.96 -3.61 -18.32
C ARG A 6 0.05 -4.84 -18.44
N ARG A 7 0.52 -6.03 -18.07
CA ARG A 7 -0.31 -7.24 -18.03
C ARG A 7 -1.28 -7.20 -16.85
N LEU A 8 -0.83 -6.73 -15.69
CA LEU A 8 -1.68 -6.56 -14.52
C LEU A 8 -2.76 -5.50 -14.77
N ALA A 9 -2.41 -4.37 -15.41
CA ALA A 9 -3.39 -3.36 -15.83
C ALA A 9 -4.41 -3.84 -16.88
N ARG A 10 -4.16 -4.99 -17.52
CA ARG A 10 -5.05 -5.63 -18.51
C ARG A 10 -5.78 -6.84 -17.95
N ALA A 11 -5.53 -7.23 -16.71
CA ALA A 11 -6.32 -8.27 -16.04
C ALA A 11 -7.75 -7.76 -15.84
N GLU A 12 -8.73 -8.57 -16.20
CA GLU A 12 -10.16 -8.25 -16.07
C GLU A 12 -10.79 -9.02 -14.90
N THR A 13 -10.05 -9.96 -14.30
CA THR A 13 -10.52 -10.80 -13.20
C THR A 13 -9.52 -10.88 -12.05
N SER A 14 -10.02 -11.09 -10.84
CA SER A 14 -9.18 -11.29 -9.64
C SER A 14 -8.26 -12.53 -9.74
N GLY A 15 -8.62 -13.51 -10.57
CA GLY A 15 -7.77 -14.67 -10.88
C GLY A 15 -6.58 -14.30 -11.75
N GLU A 16 -6.79 -13.49 -12.79
CA GLU A 16 -5.70 -12.98 -13.64
C GLU A 16 -4.78 -12.02 -12.88
N GLU A 17 -5.34 -11.21 -11.97
CA GLU A 17 -4.56 -10.39 -11.05
C GLU A 17 -3.66 -11.26 -10.17
N ALA A 18 -4.22 -12.32 -9.55
CA ALA A 18 -3.45 -13.25 -8.72
C ALA A 18 -2.37 -14.00 -9.49
N GLU A 19 -2.63 -14.38 -10.74
CA GLU A 19 -1.68 -15.05 -11.63
C GLU A 19 -0.51 -14.14 -12.01
N VAL A 20 -0.79 -12.88 -12.38
CA VAL A 20 0.24 -11.90 -12.73
C VAL A 20 1.04 -11.48 -11.48
N ILE A 21 0.40 -11.41 -10.31
CA ILE A 21 1.08 -11.21 -9.03
C ILE A 21 1.97 -12.41 -8.71
N ARG A 22 1.53 -13.65 -8.97
CA ARG A 22 2.33 -14.87 -8.77
C ARG A 22 3.51 -14.95 -9.73
N GLU A 23 3.32 -14.64 -11.02
CA GLU A 23 4.43 -14.54 -11.98
C GLU A 23 5.44 -13.47 -11.55
N LEU A 24 4.96 -12.32 -11.06
CA LEU A 24 5.86 -11.29 -10.54
C LEU A 24 6.61 -11.78 -9.30
N GLN A 25 5.97 -12.53 -8.40
CA GLN A 25 6.60 -13.16 -7.24
C GLN A 25 7.64 -14.21 -7.65
N GLU A 26 7.34 -15.05 -8.62
CA GLU A 26 8.25 -16.06 -9.15
C GLU A 26 9.45 -15.39 -9.84
N MET A 27 9.23 -14.32 -10.62
CA MET A 27 10.29 -13.52 -11.23
C MET A 27 11.14 -12.71 -10.23
N THR A 28 10.62 -12.46 -9.02
CA THR A 28 11.33 -11.74 -7.95
C THR A 28 11.90 -12.66 -6.87
N SER A 29 11.63 -13.96 -6.97
CA SER A 29 12.23 -15.00 -6.13
C SER A 29 13.70 -15.23 -6.45
N ASP A 30 14.16 -14.83 -7.64
CA ASP A 30 15.59 -14.81 -7.99
C ASP A 30 16.22 -13.46 -7.56
N ARG A 31 17.26 -13.57 -6.75
CA ARG A 31 17.55 -12.67 -5.63
C ARG A 31 18.02 -11.27 -6.04
N ALA A 32 17.59 -10.27 -5.27
CA ALA A 32 18.09 -8.88 -5.17
C ALA A 32 17.78 -7.88 -6.31
N ASP A 33 17.62 -8.30 -7.56
CA ASP A 33 17.36 -7.37 -8.68
C ASP A 33 15.86 -7.15 -8.95
N GLY A 34 15.03 -8.18 -8.74
CA GLY A 34 13.56 -8.07 -8.88
C GLY A 34 12.93 -7.09 -7.89
N ALA A 35 13.40 -7.06 -6.65
CA ALA A 35 12.93 -6.12 -5.62
C ALA A 35 13.31 -4.66 -5.94
N ARG A 36 14.45 -4.40 -6.59
CA ARG A 36 14.86 -3.04 -7.00
C ARG A 36 14.06 -2.53 -8.20
N LEU A 37 13.83 -3.40 -9.20
CA LEU A 37 12.97 -3.10 -10.36
C LEU A 37 11.51 -2.83 -9.94
N MET A 38 10.98 -3.59 -8.98
CA MET A 38 9.62 -3.37 -8.46
C MET A 38 9.48 -2.07 -7.67
N LEU A 39 10.46 -1.72 -6.83
CA LEU A 39 10.35 -0.55 -5.95
C LEU A 39 10.63 0.78 -6.63
N GLY A 40 11.55 0.82 -7.61
CA GLY A 40 11.83 2.03 -8.39
C GLY A 40 10.64 2.52 -9.23
N ASP A 41 9.76 1.60 -9.64
CA ASP A 41 8.55 1.89 -10.40
C ASP A 41 7.27 1.98 -9.53
N LEU A 42 7.30 1.55 -8.26
CA LEU A 42 6.11 1.52 -7.39
C LEU A 42 5.57 2.92 -7.09
N GLN A 43 6.45 3.88 -6.80
CA GLN A 43 6.06 5.27 -6.57
C GLN A 43 5.36 5.86 -7.80
N ARG A 44 5.89 5.59 -9.01
CA ARG A 44 5.25 6.02 -10.27
C ARG A 44 3.90 5.35 -10.50
N ALA A 45 3.78 4.08 -10.12
CA ALA A 45 2.54 3.33 -10.27
C ALA A 45 1.46 3.83 -9.29
N PHE A 46 1.82 4.19 -8.05
CA PHE A 46 0.89 4.79 -7.08
C PHE A 46 0.36 6.15 -7.52
N VAL A 47 1.14 6.95 -8.25
CA VAL A 47 0.72 8.26 -8.77
C VAL A 47 0.31 8.21 -10.25
N SER A 48 0.09 7.02 -10.80
CA SER A 48 -0.38 6.87 -12.17
C SER A 48 -1.75 7.53 -12.34
N SER A 49 -1.98 8.23 -13.45
CA SER A 49 -3.31 8.75 -13.79
C SER A 49 -4.32 7.63 -14.09
N ASP A 50 -3.84 6.43 -14.44
CA ASP A 50 -4.66 5.24 -14.65
C ASP A 50 -5.02 4.58 -13.32
N VAL A 51 -6.32 4.55 -13.01
CA VAL A 51 -6.88 3.95 -11.77
C VAL A 51 -6.49 2.48 -11.64
N ARG A 52 -6.53 1.70 -12.73
CA ARG A 52 -6.24 0.26 -12.71
C ARG A 52 -4.78 0.01 -12.34
N VAL A 53 -3.88 0.87 -12.82
CA VAL A 53 -2.45 0.82 -12.46
C VAL A 53 -2.24 1.13 -10.99
N ARG A 54 -3.00 2.07 -10.41
CA ARG A 54 -2.93 2.37 -8.97
C ARG A 54 -3.44 1.20 -8.12
N GLU A 55 -4.63 0.67 -8.42
CA GLU A 55 -5.24 -0.47 -7.72
C GLU A 55 -4.32 -1.70 -7.73
N THR A 56 -3.77 -1.99 -8.91
CA THR A 56 -2.71 -2.97 -9.12
C THR A 56 -1.51 -2.73 -8.20
N ALA A 57 -0.97 -1.52 -8.18
CA ALA A 57 0.21 -1.18 -7.39
C ALA A 57 -0.07 -1.34 -5.89
N PHE A 58 -1.29 -1.00 -5.45
CA PHE A 58 -1.73 -1.17 -4.08
C PHE A 58 -1.83 -2.64 -3.67
N ALA A 59 -2.47 -3.49 -4.48
CA ALA A 59 -2.54 -4.93 -4.22
C ALA A 59 -1.14 -5.56 -4.14
N MET A 60 -0.24 -5.17 -5.05
CA MET A 60 1.15 -5.60 -5.04
C MET A 60 1.90 -5.13 -3.78
N ALA A 61 1.76 -3.86 -3.39
CA ALA A 61 2.40 -3.32 -2.20
C ALA A 61 1.98 -4.08 -0.94
N MET A 62 0.69 -4.35 -0.79
CA MET A 62 0.15 -5.16 0.30
C MET A 62 0.76 -6.56 0.35
N GLN A 63 0.98 -7.17 -0.81
CA GLN A 63 1.61 -8.48 -0.89
C GLN A 63 3.10 -8.43 -0.54
N VAL A 64 3.83 -7.43 -1.02
CA VAL A 64 5.26 -7.22 -0.68
C VAL A 64 5.43 -7.01 0.82
N LEU A 65 4.56 -6.22 1.45
CA LEU A 65 4.61 -5.99 2.90
C LEU A 65 4.38 -7.27 3.70
N ARG A 66 3.54 -8.19 3.20
CA ARG A 66 3.29 -9.50 3.84
C ARG A 66 4.42 -10.50 3.62
N SER A 67 5.00 -10.56 2.42
CA SER A 67 6.01 -11.57 2.06
C SER A 67 7.45 -11.13 2.33
N ALA A 68 7.72 -9.82 2.30
CA ALA A 68 9.04 -9.24 2.44
C ALA A 68 9.02 -7.96 3.32
N PRO A 69 8.79 -8.09 4.65
CA PRO A 69 8.71 -6.95 5.56
C PRO A 69 9.95 -6.05 5.58
N HIS A 70 11.13 -6.59 5.25
CA HIS A 70 12.38 -5.82 5.13
C HIS A 70 12.35 -4.76 4.00
N LEU A 71 11.31 -4.75 3.16
CA LEU A 71 11.08 -3.74 2.13
C LEU A 71 10.08 -2.66 2.56
N ALA A 72 9.55 -2.73 3.79
CA ALA A 72 8.52 -1.83 4.29
C ALA A 72 8.89 -0.35 4.15
N ASP A 73 10.12 0.03 4.53
CA ASP A 73 10.63 1.41 4.41
C ASP A 73 10.38 2.01 3.02
N ARG A 74 10.63 1.23 1.97
CA ARG A 74 10.55 1.70 0.59
C ARG A 74 9.11 1.77 0.10
N VAL A 75 8.26 0.82 0.52
CA VAL A 75 6.82 0.84 0.22
C VAL A 75 6.16 2.02 0.93
N VAL A 76 6.49 2.25 2.19
CA VAL A 76 6.02 3.38 3.00
C VAL A 76 6.43 4.70 2.33
N ALA A 77 7.70 4.86 1.96
CA ALA A 77 8.16 6.07 1.27
C ALA A 77 7.37 6.34 -0.03
N ALA A 78 7.14 5.31 -0.85
CA ALA A 78 6.35 5.45 -2.07
C ALA A 78 4.88 5.81 -1.80
N PHE A 79 4.30 5.22 -0.75
CA PHE A 79 2.91 5.46 -0.36
C PHE A 79 2.69 6.86 0.22
N LEU A 80 3.65 7.37 1.00
CA LEU A 80 3.60 8.74 1.52
C LEU A 80 3.57 9.79 0.40
N VAL A 81 4.30 9.55 -0.69
CA VAL A 81 4.21 10.40 -1.89
C VAL A 81 2.82 10.39 -2.51
N ALA A 82 2.12 9.26 -2.48
CA ALA A 82 0.75 9.16 -2.99
C ALA A 82 -0.26 9.91 -2.11
N LEU A 83 -0.08 9.87 -0.79
CA LEU A 83 -0.89 10.63 0.17
C LEU A 83 -0.70 12.15 0.06
N ASP A 84 0.52 12.61 -0.27
CA ASP A 84 0.84 14.03 -0.44
C ASP A 84 0.66 14.53 -1.89
N HIS A 85 0.09 13.68 -2.77
CA HIS A 85 -0.06 14.03 -4.18
C HIS A 85 -1.13 15.13 -4.38
N PRO A 86 -0.88 16.13 -5.24
CA PRO A 86 -1.81 17.25 -5.45
C PRO A 86 -3.13 16.85 -6.13
N ASP A 87 -3.14 15.72 -6.85
CA ASP A 87 -4.35 15.14 -7.41
C ASP A 87 -5.16 14.44 -6.30
N SER A 88 -6.35 14.97 -6.02
CA SER A 88 -7.25 14.46 -4.99
C SER A 88 -7.67 13.01 -5.22
N GLU A 89 -7.75 12.53 -6.46
CA GLU A 89 -8.12 11.15 -6.74
C GLU A 89 -7.00 10.17 -6.40
N ILE A 90 -5.75 10.58 -6.55
CA ILE A 90 -4.57 9.79 -6.16
C ILE A 90 -4.47 9.77 -4.64
N ALA A 91 -4.55 10.94 -4.00
CA ALA A 91 -4.49 11.07 -2.55
C ALA A 91 -5.64 10.33 -1.86
N ARG A 92 -6.87 10.43 -2.38
CA ARG A 92 -8.04 9.71 -1.87
C ARG A 92 -7.89 8.20 -2.02
N ALA A 93 -7.37 7.72 -3.15
CA ALA A 93 -7.13 6.29 -3.34
C ALA A 93 -6.09 5.77 -2.34
N ALA A 94 -4.98 6.48 -2.16
CA ALA A 94 -3.99 6.15 -1.13
C ALA A 94 -4.62 6.16 0.28
N LEU A 95 -5.41 7.18 0.61
CA LEU A 95 -6.08 7.28 1.90
C LEU A 95 -6.92 6.04 2.21
N THR A 96 -7.68 5.51 1.24
CA THR A 96 -8.52 4.32 1.47
C THR A 96 -7.75 3.06 1.90
N LEU A 97 -6.47 2.97 1.55
CA LEU A 97 -5.58 1.84 1.87
C LEU A 97 -4.76 2.06 3.12
N LEU A 98 -4.76 3.28 3.66
CA LEU A 98 -4.03 3.64 4.87
C LEU A 98 -4.26 2.66 6.03
N PRO A 99 -5.50 2.19 6.33
CA PRO A 99 -5.70 1.28 7.45
C PRO A 99 -4.95 -0.05 7.32
N GLU A 100 -4.84 -0.55 6.09
CA GLU A 100 -4.26 -1.85 5.79
C GLU A 100 -2.74 -1.79 5.73
N ILE A 101 -2.18 -0.69 5.20
CA ILE A 101 -0.73 -0.47 5.21
C ILE A 101 -0.23 -0.15 6.63
N ALA A 102 -0.98 0.63 7.42
CA ALA A 102 -0.60 0.96 8.79
C ALA A 102 -0.61 -0.27 9.72
N SER A 103 -1.48 -1.26 9.50
CA SER A 103 -1.47 -2.50 10.28
C SER A 103 -0.29 -3.41 9.93
N LEU A 104 0.12 -3.45 8.66
CA LEU A 104 1.28 -4.22 8.20
C LEU A 104 2.61 -3.56 8.57
N CYS A 105 2.70 -2.22 8.54
CA CYS A 105 3.92 -1.45 8.78
C CYS A 105 3.90 -0.76 10.15
N ARG A 106 3.81 -1.54 11.24
CA ARG A 106 3.68 -0.98 12.61
C ARG A 106 4.78 0.00 12.99
N ASP A 107 6.02 -0.26 12.58
CA ASP A 107 7.17 0.60 12.89
C ASP A 107 7.05 1.99 12.22
N HIS A 108 6.23 2.10 11.17
CA HIS A 108 5.94 3.35 10.45
C HIS A 108 4.52 3.88 10.68
N ALA A 109 3.73 3.23 11.55
CA ALA A 109 2.32 3.57 11.71
C ALA A 109 2.11 5.03 12.12
N SER A 110 2.99 5.59 12.96
CA SER A 110 2.90 7.00 13.36
C SER A 110 3.04 7.96 12.18
N GLU A 111 4.04 7.75 11.32
CA GLU A 111 4.29 8.58 10.14
C GLU A 111 3.16 8.44 9.11
N LEU A 112 2.69 7.21 8.87
CA LEU A 112 1.56 6.93 7.99
C LEU A 112 0.27 7.60 8.47
N LEU A 113 -0.04 7.52 9.77
CA LEU A 113 -1.23 8.14 10.34
C LEU A 113 -1.17 9.66 10.30
N GLU A 114 0.00 10.26 10.57
CA GLU A 114 0.18 11.71 10.49
C GLU A 114 -0.04 12.21 9.05
N ALA A 115 0.59 11.55 8.06
CA ALA A 115 0.41 11.87 6.66
C ALA A 115 -1.05 11.68 6.21
N GLY A 116 -1.68 10.58 6.64
CA GLY A 116 -3.09 10.30 6.37
C GLY A 116 -4.02 11.36 6.95
N PHE A 117 -3.78 11.81 8.18
CA PHE A 117 -4.56 12.89 8.80
C PHE A 117 -4.41 14.21 8.06
N ARG A 118 -3.20 14.57 7.65
CA ARG A 118 -2.92 15.78 6.85
C ARG A 118 -3.63 15.72 5.50
N CYS A 119 -3.53 14.58 4.80
CA CYS A 119 -4.26 14.32 3.55
C CYS A 119 -5.78 14.40 3.74
N ALA A 120 -6.31 13.86 4.84
CA ALA A 120 -7.74 13.88 5.14
C ALA A 120 -8.28 15.30 5.35
N ILE A 121 -7.49 16.20 5.96
CA ILE A 121 -7.85 17.62 6.15
C ILE A 121 -7.77 18.40 4.83
N GLY A 122 -6.77 18.09 3.99
CA GLY A 122 -6.54 18.81 2.72
C GLY A 122 -7.49 18.40 1.59
N THR A 123 -8.08 17.21 1.65
CA THR A 123 -9.06 16.75 0.66
C THR A 123 -10.47 17.30 0.99
N VAL A 124 -11.22 17.77 -0.02
CA VAL A 124 -12.56 18.38 0.14
C VAL A 124 -13.62 17.41 0.73
N VAL A 125 -13.24 16.15 0.99
CA VAL A 125 -14.11 15.05 1.44
C VAL A 125 -13.99 14.86 2.96
N GLY A 126 -14.22 15.91 3.75
CA GLY A 126 -13.87 15.93 5.18
C GLY A 126 -14.47 14.83 6.08
N VAL A 127 -15.66 14.31 5.78
CA VAL A 127 -16.35 13.32 6.64
C VAL A 127 -15.88 11.88 6.36
N GLU A 128 -15.78 11.48 5.09
CA GLU A 128 -15.37 10.12 4.74
C GLU A 128 -13.88 9.91 5.02
N SER A 129 -13.06 10.94 4.78
CA SER A 129 -11.62 10.89 5.08
C SER A 129 -11.34 10.73 6.58
N ALA A 130 -12.11 11.41 7.45
CA ALA A 130 -12.00 11.25 8.90
C ALA A 130 -12.35 9.82 9.36
N ARG A 131 -13.36 9.20 8.74
CA ARG A 131 -13.75 7.81 9.01
C ARG A 131 -12.65 6.83 8.62
N ILE A 132 -11.98 7.07 7.49
CA ILE A 132 -10.85 6.25 7.02
C ILE A 132 -9.65 6.35 7.98
N VAL A 133 -9.28 7.55 8.41
CA VAL A 133 -8.22 7.74 9.42
C VAL A 133 -8.59 7.07 10.74
N GLY A 134 -9.84 7.22 11.20
CA GLY A 134 -10.33 6.53 12.40
C GLY A 134 -10.23 5.01 12.30
N ARG A 135 -10.53 4.43 11.13
CA ARG A 135 -10.32 2.99 10.87
C ARG A 135 -8.84 2.61 10.91
N ALA A 136 -7.94 3.44 10.39
CA ALA A 136 -6.51 3.18 10.45
C ALA A 136 -5.98 3.17 11.89
N VAL A 137 -6.39 4.14 12.71
CA VAL A 137 -6.05 4.18 14.15
C VAL A 137 -6.57 2.95 14.87
N ALA A 138 -7.81 2.54 14.57
CA ALA A 138 -8.42 1.33 15.14
C ALA A 138 -7.71 0.04 14.70
N ALA A 139 -7.32 -0.08 13.43
CA ALA A 139 -6.60 -1.24 12.91
C ALA A 139 -5.25 -1.42 13.63
N VAL A 140 -4.51 -0.32 13.84
CA VAL A 140 -3.28 -0.34 14.63
C VAL A 140 -3.58 -0.79 16.07
N HIS A 141 -4.62 -0.26 16.73
CA HIS A 141 -4.93 -0.60 18.14
C HIS A 141 -5.53 -2.00 18.37
N LEU A 142 -6.39 -2.49 17.47
CA LEU A 142 -7.06 -3.79 17.62
C LEU A 142 -6.05 -4.94 17.49
N ASP A 143 -5.05 -4.81 16.62
CA ASP A 143 -3.99 -5.83 16.49
C ASP A 143 -3.00 -5.80 17.67
N PHE A 144 -2.85 -4.66 18.37
CA PHE A 144 -2.12 -4.61 19.65
C PHE A 144 -2.84 -5.39 20.77
N SER A 145 -4.17 -5.52 20.68
CA SER A 145 -5.02 -6.22 21.65
C SER A 145 -4.97 -7.74 21.45
N ASN A 146 -4.92 -8.21 20.20
CA ASN A 146 -4.79 -9.62 19.85
C ASN A 146 -3.36 -10.17 19.97
N GLY A 147 -2.34 -9.30 20.06
CA GLY A 147 -0.93 -9.68 20.27
C GLY A 147 -0.53 -9.91 21.74
N LYS A 148 -1.43 -9.73 22.71
CA LYS A 148 -1.16 -9.98 24.14
C LYS A 148 -2.13 -11.01 24.74
N ALA A 149 -2.08 -12.23 24.22
CA ALA A 149 -2.59 -13.41 24.92
C ALA A 149 -1.64 -14.61 24.78
N HIS A 150 -0.34 -14.37 24.97
CA HIS A 150 0.56 -15.44 25.39
C HIS A 150 1.78 -14.86 26.10
N MET A 151 1.70 -14.80 27.42
CA MET A 151 2.90 -14.86 28.27
C MET A 151 2.92 -16.28 28.84
N PRO A 152 3.96 -17.09 28.58
CA PRO A 152 4.23 -18.25 29.40
C PRO A 152 4.91 -17.81 30.71
N LEU A 153 4.67 -18.64 31.73
CA LEU A 153 5.12 -18.60 33.13
C LEU A 153 4.21 -17.79 34.07
#